data_AF-A0A800F5I4-F1
#
_entry.id   AF-A0A800F5I4-F1
#
_cell.length_a   1.000
_cell.length_b   1.000
_cell.length_c   1.000
_cell.angle_alpha   90.00
_cell.angle_beta   90.00
_cell.angle_gamma   90.00
#
_symmetry.space_group_name_H-M   'P 1'
#
loop_
_entity.id
_entity.type
_entity.pdbx_description
1 polymer ?
#
loop_
_entity_poly.entity_id
_entity_poly.type
_entity_poly.pdbx_seq_one_letter_code
_entity_poly.pdbx_strand_id
1 'polypeptide(L)'
;MKVAIVNTLKDGRPQYRLGDAVLMRHTGFGRKAFAFIADNAHLFQRSVGVEYARSIDRDNPAPQWEVLEEVVRRRCSELDLELPRDDELVVHLRMGDVKGFKLRAEMLVEYIEKSISRLESPIRQVTVVTALHYGRSVLENELTESKLQDAISGELGKIEKVLGLFVESGLQARLHSHDDIDRDFCFLANARTLVLGNGHFSACAALVSRARCFIPPWARSGTEVDIDALLAARPRL
;
A
#
# COMPACT_ATOMS: atom_id res chain seq x y z
N MET A 1 -13.48 21.93 1.90
CA MET A 1 -12.51 21.11 2.65
C MET A 1 -11.12 21.45 2.13
N LYS A 2 -10.19 21.99 2.95
CA LYS A 2 -8.83 22.31 2.50
C LYS A 2 -7.95 21.07 2.74
N VAL A 3 -7.57 20.39 1.67
CA VAL A 3 -6.65 19.25 1.73
C VAL A 3 -5.28 19.76 1.30
N ALA A 4 -4.31 19.76 2.21
CA ALA A 4 -2.92 20.03 1.89
C ALA A 4 -2.26 18.70 1.49
N ILE A 5 -1.83 18.56 0.23
CA ILE A 5 -1.08 17.39 -0.23
C ILE A 5 0.23 17.87 -0.87
N VAL A 6 1.33 17.36 -0.34
CA VAL A 6 2.67 17.53 -0.87
C VAL A 6 3.22 16.11 -1.07
N ASN A 7 3.61 15.78 -2.32
CA ASN A 7 4.22 14.47 -2.66
C ASN A 7 5.73 14.55 -2.81
N THR A 8 6.32 15.07 -1.76
CA THR A 8 7.51 14.55 -1.11
C THR A 8 7.05 14.22 0.32
N LEU A 9 7.73 13.38 1.09
CA LEU A 9 7.57 13.53 2.56
C LEU A 9 7.69 15.03 2.85
N LYS A 10 6.89 15.60 3.76
CA LYS A 10 6.85 17.06 4.02
C LYS A 10 8.24 17.68 4.29
N ASP A 11 9.27 16.84 4.46
CA ASP A 11 10.68 17.11 4.71
C ASP A 11 11.67 16.78 3.55
N GLY A 12 11.21 16.34 2.38
CA GLY A 12 12.08 16.03 1.23
C GLY A 12 12.81 14.68 1.30
N ARG A 13 12.48 13.80 2.26
CA ARG A 13 13.08 12.47 2.33
C ARG A 13 12.70 11.60 1.11
N PRO A 14 13.63 10.78 0.59
CA PRO A 14 13.31 9.82 -0.47
C PRO A 14 12.21 8.85 0.00
N GLN A 15 11.44 8.29 -0.92
CA GLN A 15 10.59 7.13 -0.63
C GLN A 15 11.36 5.84 -0.95
N TYR A 16 11.13 4.78 -0.19
CA TYR A 16 11.74 3.49 -0.44
C TYR A 16 10.70 2.44 -0.84
N ARG A 17 11.14 1.42 -1.57
CA ARG A 17 10.27 0.41 -2.18
C ARG A 17 10.21 -0.85 -1.31
N LEU A 18 9.49 -0.77 -0.18
CA LEU A 18 9.39 -1.86 0.80
C LEU A 18 9.00 -3.19 0.16
N GLY A 19 7.91 -3.20 -0.60
CA GLY A 19 7.41 -4.42 -1.23
C GLY A 19 8.44 -5.09 -2.14
N ASP A 20 9.16 -4.32 -2.95
CA ASP A 20 10.20 -4.85 -3.83
C ASP A 20 11.41 -5.37 -3.06
N ALA A 21 11.82 -4.67 -2.00
CA ALA A 21 12.94 -5.06 -1.14
C ALA A 21 12.67 -6.36 -0.36
N VAL A 22 11.40 -6.65 -0.05
CA VAL A 22 10.99 -7.88 0.62
C VAL A 22 10.75 -9.01 -0.39
N LEU A 23 9.84 -8.82 -1.34
CA LEU A 23 9.36 -9.88 -2.23
C LEU A 23 10.34 -10.26 -3.33
N MET A 24 11.15 -9.31 -3.79
CA MET A 24 12.05 -9.52 -4.92
C MET A 24 13.52 -9.50 -4.52
N ARG A 25 13.85 -9.74 -3.24
CA ARG A 25 15.25 -9.67 -2.76
C ARG A 25 16.21 -10.58 -3.53
N HIS A 26 15.71 -11.65 -4.16
CA HIS A 26 16.50 -12.56 -4.99
C HIS A 26 16.72 -12.05 -6.45
N THR A 27 15.98 -11.04 -6.90
CA THR A 27 16.14 -10.44 -8.24
C THR A 27 17.14 -9.29 -8.23
N GLY A 28 17.68 -8.92 -9.40
CA GLY A 28 18.60 -7.78 -9.51
C GLY A 28 17.96 -6.45 -9.07
N PHE A 29 16.66 -6.27 -9.35
CA PHE A 29 15.93 -5.07 -8.96
C PHE A 29 15.66 -5.03 -7.45
N GLY A 30 15.13 -6.11 -6.88
CA GLY A 30 14.83 -6.12 -5.44
C GLY A 30 16.08 -6.10 -4.57
N ARG A 31 17.22 -6.69 -5.01
CA ARG A 31 18.52 -6.48 -4.35
C ARG A 31 18.91 -5.01 -4.26
N LYS A 32 18.72 -4.24 -5.33
CA LYS A 32 19.00 -2.79 -5.33
C LYS A 32 18.05 -2.04 -4.39
N ALA A 33 16.77 -2.39 -4.38
CA ALA A 33 15.80 -1.80 -3.46
C ALA A 33 16.16 -2.09 -1.99
N PHE A 34 16.55 -3.32 -1.69
CA PHE A 34 17.00 -3.73 -0.36
C PHE A 34 18.30 -3.02 0.06
N ALA A 35 19.31 -3.02 -0.81
CA ALA A 35 20.58 -2.34 -0.56
C ALA A 35 20.35 -0.83 -0.33
N PHE A 36 19.50 -0.20 -1.15
CA PHE A 36 19.17 1.22 -0.97
C PHE A 36 18.62 1.52 0.44
N ILE A 37 17.70 0.69 0.96
CA ILE A 37 17.18 0.84 2.32
C ILE A 37 18.29 0.66 3.36
N ALA A 38 19.12 -0.38 3.20
CA ALA A 38 20.17 -0.71 4.15
C ALA A 38 21.28 0.38 4.19
N ASP A 39 21.75 0.81 3.03
CA ASP A 39 22.84 1.79 2.88
C ASP A 39 22.40 3.20 3.27
N ASN A 40 21.09 3.50 3.15
CA ASN A 40 20.51 4.79 3.52
C ASN A 40 19.69 4.71 4.82
N ALA A 41 20.00 3.77 5.72
CA ALA A 41 19.25 3.58 6.97
C ALA A 41 19.18 4.84 7.85
N HIS A 42 20.12 5.78 7.71
CA HIS A 42 20.13 7.07 8.39
C HIS A 42 19.06 8.05 7.89
N LEU A 43 18.55 7.88 6.67
CA LEU A 43 17.44 8.66 6.10
C LEU A 43 16.07 8.09 6.52
N PHE A 44 16.04 6.79 6.80
CA PHE A 44 14.84 6.01 7.11
C PHE A 44 14.86 5.51 8.54
N GLN A 45 15.32 6.35 9.48
CA GLN A 45 15.46 5.92 10.86
C GLN A 45 14.11 5.44 11.41
N ARG A 46 14.13 4.24 11.97
CA ARG A 46 12.95 3.56 12.51
C ARG A 46 11.88 3.27 11.45
N SER A 47 12.26 3.12 10.17
CA SER A 47 11.31 2.64 9.17
C SER A 47 11.12 1.13 9.24
N VAL A 48 9.96 0.64 8.82
CA VAL A 48 9.67 -0.79 8.68
C VAL A 48 10.73 -1.47 7.82
N GLY A 49 11.11 -0.86 6.69
CA GLY A 49 12.13 -1.40 5.80
C GLY A 49 13.52 -1.51 6.45
N VAL A 50 13.95 -0.50 7.19
CA VAL A 50 15.26 -0.52 7.88
C VAL A 50 15.27 -1.53 9.00
N GLU A 51 14.21 -1.58 9.80
CA GLU A 51 14.11 -2.53 10.90
C GLU A 51 14.06 -3.97 10.39
N TYR A 52 13.30 -4.22 9.31
CA TYR A 52 13.32 -5.51 8.63
C TYR A 52 14.72 -5.87 8.11
N ALA A 53 15.37 -4.98 7.36
CA ALA A 53 16.71 -5.22 6.79
C ALA A 53 17.83 -5.46 7.82
N ARG A 54 17.62 -5.00 9.06
CA ARG A 54 18.52 -5.24 10.20
C ARG A 54 18.22 -6.54 10.95
N SER A 55 16.99 -7.02 10.89
CA SER A 55 16.52 -8.13 11.74
C SER A 55 16.52 -9.49 11.04
N ILE A 56 16.62 -9.50 9.71
CA ILE A 56 16.64 -10.74 8.93
C ILE A 56 18.01 -11.40 8.87
N ASP A 57 18.00 -12.71 8.62
CA ASP A 57 19.15 -13.41 8.05
C ASP A 57 19.32 -12.99 6.57
N ARG A 58 20.48 -12.42 6.23
CA ARG A 58 20.77 -11.93 4.88
C ARG A 58 21.17 -13.03 3.90
N ASP A 59 21.62 -14.17 4.41
CA ASP A 59 22.08 -15.30 3.59
C ASP A 59 20.90 -16.16 3.13
N ASN A 60 19.80 -16.16 3.88
CA ASN A 60 18.53 -16.71 3.44
C ASN A 60 17.93 -15.79 2.35
N PRO A 61 17.64 -16.24 1.12
CA PRO A 61 17.04 -15.40 0.07
C PRO A 61 15.51 -15.26 0.19
N ALA A 62 14.85 -16.09 0.99
CA ALA A 62 13.40 -16.08 1.15
C ALA A 62 12.94 -14.90 2.05
N PRO A 63 11.75 -14.32 1.80
CA PRO A 63 11.15 -13.38 2.72
C PRO A 63 10.94 -14.02 4.10
N GLN A 64 11.30 -13.29 5.17
CA GLN A 64 11.15 -13.74 6.55
C GLN A 64 9.92 -13.05 7.16
N TRP A 65 8.74 -13.64 6.93
CA TRP A 65 7.45 -13.00 7.20
C TRP A 65 7.23 -12.70 8.68
N GLU A 66 7.69 -13.59 9.56
CA GLU A 66 7.56 -13.46 11.01
C GLU A 66 8.34 -12.23 11.51
N VAL A 67 9.52 -11.97 10.94
CA VAL A 67 10.33 -10.79 11.25
C VAL A 67 9.60 -9.52 10.80
N LEU A 68 9.00 -9.54 9.60
CA LEU A 68 8.26 -8.39 9.10
C LEU A 68 6.97 -8.12 9.90
N GLU A 69 6.24 -9.16 10.29
CA GLU A 69 5.07 -9.07 11.17
C GLU A 69 5.45 -8.47 12.53
N GLU A 70 6.55 -8.92 13.13
CA GLU A 70 7.04 -8.38 14.40
C GLU A 70 7.41 -6.89 14.28
N VAL A 71 8.12 -6.52 13.21
CA VAL A 71 8.46 -5.12 12.94
C VAL A 71 7.20 -4.28 12.80
N VAL A 72 6.23 -4.70 11.97
CA VAL A 72 4.96 -3.96 11.80
C VAL A 72 4.24 -3.79 13.12
N ARG A 73 4.10 -4.87 13.90
CA ARG A 73 3.43 -4.83 15.21
C ARG A 73 4.11 -3.84 16.16
N ARG A 74 5.44 -3.86 16.24
CA ARG A 74 6.22 -2.90 17.04
C ARG A 74 5.99 -1.47 16.55
N ARG A 75 6.06 -1.23 15.25
CA ARG A 75 5.87 0.11 14.64
C ARG A 75 4.48 0.67 14.88
N CYS A 76 3.44 -0.17 14.81
CA CYS A 76 2.07 0.24 15.15
C CYS A 76 1.98 0.72 16.60
N SER A 77 2.60 0.00 17.54
CA SER A 77 2.62 0.37 18.96
C SER A 77 3.44 1.64 19.23
N GLU A 78 4.54 1.85 18.51
CA GLU A 78 5.43 3.00 18.73
C GLU A 78 4.90 4.31 18.14
N LEU A 79 4.15 4.23 17.04
CA LEU A 79 3.67 5.39 16.29
C LEU A 79 2.26 5.84 16.69
N ASP A 80 1.61 5.12 17.62
CA ASP A 80 0.22 5.34 18.03
C ASP A 80 -0.70 5.46 16.81
N LEU A 81 -0.63 4.44 15.93
CA LEU A 81 -1.33 4.47 14.65
C LEU A 81 -2.83 4.22 14.84
N GLU A 82 -3.63 4.97 14.10
CA GLU A 82 -5.00 4.57 13.81
C GLU A 82 -4.95 3.26 13.01
N LEU A 83 -5.61 2.21 13.51
CA LEU A 83 -5.70 0.93 12.82
C LEU A 83 -7.09 0.71 12.22
N PRO A 84 -7.23 -0.10 11.16
CA PRO A 84 -8.53 -0.44 10.61
C PRO A 84 -9.42 -1.13 11.65
N ARG A 85 -10.72 -0.84 11.60
CA ARG A 85 -11.72 -1.53 12.43
C ARG A 85 -12.03 -2.93 11.87
N ASP A 86 -12.65 -3.74 12.70
CA ASP A 86 -13.03 -5.11 12.31
C ASP A 86 -14.13 -5.15 11.24
N ASP A 87 -14.99 -4.12 11.19
CA ASP A 87 -16.09 -3.95 10.23
C ASP A 87 -15.71 -3.08 9.01
N GLU A 88 -14.41 -2.93 8.78
CA GLU A 88 -13.84 -2.09 7.74
C GLU A 88 -13.25 -2.93 6.60
N LEU A 89 -13.63 -2.59 5.37
CA LEU A 89 -12.96 -3.05 4.16
C LEU A 89 -11.89 -2.03 3.79
N VAL A 90 -10.64 -2.46 3.79
CA VAL A 90 -9.53 -1.64 3.33
C VAL A 90 -9.28 -1.92 1.85
N VAL A 91 -9.12 -0.88 1.04
CA VAL A 91 -8.91 -0.96 -0.40
C VAL A 91 -7.64 -0.23 -0.74
N HIS A 92 -6.61 -0.94 -1.18
CA HIS A 92 -5.38 -0.29 -1.62
C HIS A 92 -5.46 0.12 -3.09
N LEU A 93 -5.27 1.41 -3.36
CA LEU A 93 -5.22 1.97 -4.70
C LEU A 93 -3.86 2.64 -4.93
N ARG A 94 -3.02 2.03 -5.76
CA ARG A 94 -1.77 2.63 -6.23
C ARG A 94 -2.07 3.71 -7.26
N MET A 95 -1.68 4.95 -6.96
CA MET A 95 -1.89 6.13 -7.81
C MET A 95 -0.58 6.89 -7.99
N GLY A 96 -0.47 7.69 -9.06
CA GLY A 96 0.66 8.61 -9.28
C GLY A 96 1.74 8.16 -10.26
N ASP A 97 2.12 6.87 -10.29
CA ASP A 97 3.25 6.40 -11.14
C ASP A 97 2.86 5.47 -12.29
N VAL A 98 1.59 5.07 -12.39
CA VAL A 98 1.12 4.15 -13.43
C VAL A 98 0.65 4.94 -14.66
N LYS A 99 1.55 5.17 -15.63
CA LYS A 99 1.21 5.78 -16.93
C LYS A 99 0.06 4.99 -17.58
N GLY A 100 -1.07 5.67 -17.83
CA GLY A 100 -2.24 5.07 -18.48
C GLY A 100 -3.21 4.32 -17.56
N PHE A 101 -3.03 4.36 -16.23
CA PHE A 101 -4.06 3.83 -15.32
C PHE A 101 -5.32 4.68 -15.38
N LYS A 102 -6.28 4.23 -16.20
CA LYS A 102 -7.64 4.78 -16.22
C LYS A 102 -8.45 4.06 -15.15
N LEU A 103 -8.48 4.65 -13.95
CA LEU A 103 -9.38 4.18 -12.91
C LEU A 103 -10.82 4.22 -13.44
N ARG A 104 -11.40 3.04 -13.66
CA ARG A 104 -12.83 2.89 -13.98
C ARG A 104 -13.56 2.75 -12.64
N ALA A 105 -13.91 3.89 -12.06
CA ALA A 105 -14.48 3.99 -10.72
C ALA A 105 -15.66 3.02 -10.53
N GLU A 106 -16.55 2.95 -11.53
CA GLU A 106 -17.74 2.11 -11.52
C GLU A 106 -17.38 0.62 -11.44
N MET A 107 -16.39 0.16 -12.21
CA MET A 107 -15.93 -1.23 -12.17
C MET A 107 -15.24 -1.57 -10.83
N LEU A 108 -14.51 -0.62 -10.24
CA LEU A 108 -13.88 -0.81 -8.94
C LEU A 108 -14.96 -0.97 -7.85
N VAL A 109 -15.97 -0.11 -7.86
CA VAL A 109 -17.10 -0.15 -6.91
C VAL A 109 -17.87 -1.45 -7.06
N GLU A 110 -18.24 -1.83 -8.29
CA GLU A 110 -18.94 -3.09 -8.55
C GLU A 110 -18.14 -4.31 -8.05
N TYR A 111 -16.82 -4.32 -8.28
CA TYR A 111 -15.97 -5.39 -7.76
C TYR A 111 -15.98 -5.44 -6.23
N ILE A 112 -15.94 -4.28 -5.58
CA ILE A 112 -15.93 -4.17 -4.12
C ILE A 112 -17.27 -4.60 -3.53
N GLU A 113 -18.40 -4.17 -4.09
CA GLU A 113 -19.73 -4.61 -3.66
C GLU A 113 -19.88 -6.13 -3.78
N LYS A 114 -19.41 -6.71 -4.90
CA LYS A 114 -19.37 -8.18 -5.08
C LYS A 114 -18.41 -8.88 -4.11
N SER A 115 -17.38 -8.20 -3.63
CA SER A 115 -16.46 -8.75 -2.63
C SER A 115 -17.09 -8.70 -1.24
N ILE A 116 -17.76 -7.59 -0.90
CA ILE A 116 -18.51 -7.41 0.35
C ILE A 116 -19.62 -8.44 0.47
N SER A 117 -20.38 -8.72 -0.61
CA SER A 117 -21.47 -9.70 -0.58
C SER A 117 -21.02 -11.15 -0.32
N ARG A 118 -19.72 -11.42 -0.38
CA ARG A 118 -19.12 -12.73 -0.05
C ARG A 118 -18.66 -12.82 1.41
N LEU A 119 -18.75 -11.74 2.17
CA LEU A 119 -18.37 -11.68 3.58
C LEU A 119 -19.54 -12.08 4.46
N GLU A 120 -19.24 -12.81 5.53
CA GLU A 120 -20.25 -13.19 6.53
C GLU A 120 -20.54 -12.05 7.51
N SER A 121 -19.52 -11.22 7.78
CA SER A 121 -19.63 -10.06 8.66
C SER A 121 -20.02 -8.81 7.87
N PRO A 122 -20.93 -7.97 8.40
CA PRO A 122 -21.35 -6.75 7.72
C PRO A 122 -20.20 -5.74 7.70
N ILE A 123 -19.81 -5.31 6.49
CA ILE A 123 -18.91 -4.17 6.30
C ILE A 123 -19.72 -2.89 6.41
N ARG A 124 -19.30 -1.98 7.29
CA ARG A 124 -19.94 -0.67 7.48
C ARG A 124 -19.13 0.48 6.88
N GLN A 125 -17.82 0.28 6.74
CA GLN A 125 -16.92 1.30 6.21
C GLN A 125 -15.97 0.72 5.16
N VAL A 126 -15.74 1.52 4.11
CA VAL A 126 -14.68 1.32 3.14
C VAL A 126 -13.63 2.40 3.35
N THR A 127 -12.39 2.00 3.53
CA THR A 127 -11.26 2.93 3.55
C THR A 127 -10.38 2.68 2.36
N VAL A 128 -10.30 3.69 1.49
CA VAL A 128 -9.37 3.69 0.38
C VAL A 128 -8.02 4.15 0.91
N VAL A 129 -7.06 3.24 0.94
CA VAL A 129 -5.65 3.59 1.17
C VAL A 129 -5.03 3.90 -0.17
N THR A 130 -4.49 5.11 -0.34
CA THR A 130 -3.74 5.45 -1.54
C THR A 130 -2.37 5.98 -1.16
N ALA A 131 -1.38 5.52 -1.91
CA ALA A 131 -0.09 6.16 -1.92
C ALA A 131 0.02 6.91 -3.25
N LEU A 132 0.03 8.24 -3.15
CA LEU A 132 0.20 9.13 -4.29
C LEU A 132 1.69 9.20 -4.66
N HIS A 133 2.23 8.13 -5.25
CA HIS A 133 3.67 8.02 -5.52
C HIS A 133 4.09 8.87 -6.73
N TYR A 134 4.33 10.18 -6.54
CA TYR A 134 4.95 11.02 -7.57
C TYR A 134 6.47 11.12 -7.44
N GLY A 135 7.08 10.43 -6.46
CA GLY A 135 8.50 10.55 -6.16
C GLY A 135 9.40 10.33 -7.38
N ARG A 136 9.03 9.40 -8.26
CA ARG A 136 9.79 9.15 -9.51
C ARG A 136 9.69 10.32 -10.49
N SER A 137 8.51 10.86 -10.72
CA SER A 137 8.28 11.97 -11.66
C SER A 137 8.91 13.29 -11.19
N VAL A 138 9.02 13.49 -9.87
CA VAL A 138 9.73 14.62 -9.27
C VAL A 138 11.24 14.45 -9.42
N LEU A 139 11.78 13.26 -9.14
CA LEU A 139 13.23 12.98 -9.24
C LEU A 139 13.74 12.99 -10.68
N GLU A 140 12.92 12.58 -11.65
CA GLU A 140 13.26 12.59 -13.08
C GLU A 140 13.07 13.98 -13.73
N ASN A 141 12.79 15.04 -12.95
CA ASN A 141 12.50 16.41 -13.42
C ASN A 141 11.34 16.51 -14.44
N GLU A 142 10.44 15.52 -14.50
CA GLU A 142 9.35 15.49 -15.48
C GLU A 142 8.22 16.47 -15.13
N LEU A 143 8.09 16.86 -13.85
CA LEU A 143 6.99 17.70 -13.37
C LEU A 143 7.53 18.92 -12.60
N THR A 144 7.12 20.11 -13.02
CA THR A 144 7.21 21.31 -12.19
C THR A 144 6.24 21.18 -11.01
N GLU A 145 6.45 21.95 -9.94
CA GLU A 145 5.56 21.95 -8.76
C GLU A 145 4.08 22.16 -9.15
N SER A 146 3.80 23.09 -10.06
CA SER A 146 2.45 23.30 -10.59
C SER A 146 1.88 22.06 -11.27
N LYS A 147 2.66 21.39 -12.13
CA LYS A 147 2.20 20.17 -12.83
C LYS A 147 1.99 19.01 -11.86
N LEU A 148 2.79 18.93 -10.80
CA LEU A 148 2.61 17.96 -9.73
C LEU A 148 1.29 18.20 -8.99
N GLN A 149 0.99 19.45 -8.64
CA GLN A 149 -0.26 19.80 -7.98
C GLN A 149 -1.49 19.52 -8.86
N ASP A 150 -1.41 19.81 -10.16
CA ASP A 150 -2.46 19.49 -11.11
C ASP A 150 -2.68 17.96 -11.22
N ALA A 151 -1.58 17.19 -11.28
CA ALA A 151 -1.66 15.73 -11.33
C ALA A 151 -2.26 15.15 -10.04
N ILE A 152 -1.86 15.66 -8.87
CA ILE A 152 -2.44 15.28 -7.57
C ILE A 152 -3.94 15.57 -7.57
N SER A 153 -4.32 16.79 -7.93
CA SER A 153 -5.72 17.23 -7.94
C SER A 153 -6.58 16.36 -8.87
N GLY A 154 -6.05 16.02 -10.05
CA GLY A 154 -6.72 15.12 -10.99
C GLY A 154 -6.94 13.70 -10.45
N GLU A 155 -5.97 13.13 -9.73
CA GLU A 155 -6.13 11.81 -9.10
C GLU A 155 -7.06 11.85 -7.88
N LEU A 156 -6.99 12.92 -7.07
CA LEU A 156 -7.91 13.11 -5.94
C LEU A 156 -9.37 13.17 -6.40
N GLY A 157 -9.68 13.90 -7.47
CA GLY A 157 -11.05 13.95 -8.00
C GLY A 157 -11.58 12.57 -8.42
N LYS A 158 -10.71 11.66 -8.90
CA LYS A 158 -11.11 10.27 -9.19
C LYS A 158 -11.37 9.46 -7.92
N ILE A 159 -10.56 9.66 -6.88
CA ILE A 159 -10.75 9.02 -5.58
C ILE A 159 -12.04 9.52 -4.92
N GLU A 160 -12.29 10.82 -4.92
CA GLU A 160 -13.53 11.41 -4.40
C GLU A 160 -14.76 10.85 -5.11
N LYS A 161 -14.70 10.65 -6.43
CA LYS A 161 -15.75 9.96 -7.19
C LYS A 161 -15.97 8.53 -6.67
N VAL A 162 -14.91 7.75 -6.46
CA VAL A 162 -15.01 6.39 -5.91
C VAL A 162 -15.62 6.39 -4.51
N LEU A 163 -15.20 7.30 -3.63
CA LEU A 163 -15.75 7.43 -2.28
C LEU A 163 -17.23 7.82 -2.31
N GLY A 164 -17.63 8.74 -3.19
CA GLY A 164 -19.02 9.14 -3.39
C GLY A 164 -19.90 7.96 -3.78
N LEU A 165 -19.44 7.11 -4.70
CA LEU A 165 -20.16 5.91 -5.11
C LEU A 165 -20.37 4.91 -3.95
N PHE A 166 -19.39 4.74 -3.05
CA PHE A 166 -19.61 3.90 -1.85
C PHE A 166 -20.66 4.49 -0.91
N VAL A 167 -20.69 5.81 -0.76
CA VAL A 167 -21.69 6.50 0.05
C VAL A 167 -23.09 6.36 -0.57
N GLU A 168 -23.21 6.48 -1.89
CA GLU A 168 -24.46 6.24 -2.62
C GLU A 168 -24.96 4.80 -2.44
N SER A 169 -24.06 3.82 -2.32
CA SER A 169 -24.37 2.43 -1.98
C SER A 169 -24.65 2.18 -0.49
N GLY A 170 -24.69 3.22 0.34
CA GLY A 170 -25.05 3.15 1.77
C GLY A 170 -23.89 2.79 2.72
N LEU A 171 -22.64 2.83 2.26
CA LEU A 171 -21.46 2.58 3.08
C LEU A 171 -20.85 3.87 3.60
N GLN A 172 -20.18 3.83 4.76
CA GLN A 172 -19.25 4.90 5.14
C GLN A 172 -18.00 4.78 4.27
N ALA A 173 -17.49 5.90 3.75
CA ALA A 173 -16.29 5.89 2.92
C ALA A 173 -15.31 6.98 3.37
N ARG A 174 -14.02 6.63 3.45
CA ARG A 174 -12.96 7.60 3.72
C ARG A 174 -11.68 7.32 2.94
N LEU A 175 -10.85 8.35 2.82
CA LEU A 175 -9.49 8.25 2.32
C LEU A 175 -8.51 8.12 3.49
N HIS A 176 -7.59 7.17 3.40
CA HIS A 176 -6.39 7.08 4.23
C HIS A 176 -5.18 7.25 3.32
N SER A 177 -4.33 8.23 3.63
CA SER A 177 -3.10 8.48 2.88
C SER A 177 -2.19 9.29 3.77
N HIS A 178 -0.99 8.78 4.04
CA HIS A 178 -0.01 9.46 4.85
C HIS A 178 1.22 9.82 4.01
N ASP A 179 1.92 10.88 4.40
CA ASP A 179 3.22 11.18 3.81
C ASP A 179 4.28 10.12 4.14
N ASP A 180 4.09 9.42 5.26
CA ASP A 180 4.93 8.32 5.73
C ASP A 180 4.33 6.99 5.28
N ILE A 181 4.95 6.40 4.26
CA ILE A 181 4.53 5.13 3.67
C ILE A 181 4.46 3.98 4.69
N ASP A 182 5.21 4.05 5.79
CA ASP A 182 5.15 3.03 6.83
C ASP A 182 3.82 3.03 7.56
N ARG A 183 3.18 4.20 7.70
CA ARG A 183 1.86 4.32 8.30
C ARG A 183 0.81 3.69 7.41
N ASP A 184 0.85 3.99 6.11
CA ASP A 184 -0.01 3.33 5.12
C ASP A 184 0.22 1.81 5.09
N PHE A 185 1.48 1.37 5.14
CA PHE A 185 1.83 -0.05 5.17
C PHE A 185 1.29 -0.73 6.42
N CYS A 186 1.50 -0.13 7.59
CA CYS A 186 1.01 -0.64 8.87
C CYS A 186 -0.52 -0.69 8.89
N PHE A 187 -1.20 0.33 8.37
CA PHE A 187 -2.66 0.34 8.24
C PHE A 187 -3.14 -0.83 7.39
N LEU A 188 -2.55 -1.05 6.21
CA LEU A 188 -2.85 -2.18 5.32
C LEU A 188 -2.56 -3.54 5.98
N ALA A 189 -1.41 -3.64 6.67
CA ALA A 189 -0.96 -4.86 7.32
C ALA A 189 -1.81 -5.26 8.54
N ASN A 190 -2.60 -4.34 9.09
CA ASN A 190 -3.54 -4.63 10.19
C ASN A 190 -4.99 -4.77 9.74
N ALA A 191 -5.28 -4.66 8.43
CA ALA A 191 -6.63 -4.85 7.92
C ALA A 191 -7.11 -6.30 8.13
N ARG A 192 -8.39 -6.47 8.50
CA ARG A 192 -9.03 -7.81 8.53
C ARG A 192 -9.61 -8.21 7.17
N THR A 193 -10.00 -7.23 6.38
CA THR A 193 -10.53 -7.43 5.04
C THR A 193 -9.84 -6.47 4.09
N LEU A 194 -9.20 -6.98 3.06
CA LEU A 194 -8.31 -6.20 2.21
C LEU A 194 -8.54 -6.48 0.72
N VAL A 195 -8.82 -5.44 -0.07
CA VAL A 195 -8.77 -5.49 -1.53
C VAL A 195 -7.42 -4.96 -1.98
N LEU A 196 -6.67 -5.78 -2.73
CA LEU A 196 -5.32 -5.45 -3.15
C LEU A 196 -5.29 -4.50 -4.35
N GLY A 197 -4.34 -3.58 -4.29
CA GLY A 197 -3.88 -2.81 -5.44
C GLY A 197 -2.82 -3.56 -6.23
N ASN A 198 -2.41 -3.00 -7.38
CA ASN A 198 -1.30 -3.56 -8.14
C ASN A 198 0.05 -3.25 -7.47
N GLY A 199 0.90 -4.26 -7.36
CA GLY A 199 2.30 -4.12 -6.97
C GLY A 199 2.69 -4.77 -5.64
N HIS A 200 4.00 -4.89 -5.44
CA HIS A 200 4.58 -5.62 -4.32
C HIS A 200 4.29 -4.99 -2.95
N PHE A 201 3.97 -3.70 -2.87
CA PHE A 201 3.61 -3.06 -1.60
C PHE A 201 2.31 -3.67 -1.01
N SER A 202 1.27 -3.75 -1.83
CA SER A 202 -0.02 -4.34 -1.44
C SER A 202 0.11 -5.83 -1.12
N ALA A 203 0.84 -6.57 -1.97
CA ALA A 203 1.05 -8.00 -1.79
C ALA A 203 1.82 -8.29 -0.49
N CYS A 204 2.85 -7.51 -0.20
CA CYS A 204 3.62 -7.63 1.04
C CYS A 204 2.74 -7.37 2.27
N ALA A 205 1.92 -6.32 2.25
CA ALA A 205 0.98 -6.04 3.34
C ALA A 205 -0.02 -7.19 3.55
N ALA A 206 -0.50 -7.82 2.49
CA ALA A 206 -1.41 -8.96 2.53
C ALA A 206 -0.77 -10.23 3.14
N LEU A 207 0.52 -10.45 2.90
CA LEU A 207 1.26 -11.59 3.42
C LEU A 207 1.56 -11.46 4.91
N VAL A 208 1.70 -10.21 5.38
CA VAL A 208 1.87 -9.89 6.80
C VAL A 208 0.53 -9.85 7.52
N SER A 209 -0.51 -9.28 6.91
CA SER A 209 -1.82 -9.13 7.54
C SER A 209 -2.54 -10.46 7.65
N ARG A 210 -3.33 -10.72 8.69
CA ARG A 210 -4.22 -11.91 8.72
C ARG A 210 -5.50 -11.69 7.93
N ALA A 211 -5.46 -10.83 6.91
CA ALA A 211 -6.64 -10.38 6.20
C ALA A 211 -7.24 -11.47 5.32
N ARG A 212 -8.57 -11.46 5.23
CA ARG A 212 -9.26 -12.01 4.06
C ARG A 212 -8.98 -11.10 2.88
N CYS A 213 -8.21 -11.61 1.92
CA CYS A 213 -7.75 -10.84 0.77
C CYS A 213 -8.63 -11.06 -0.48
N PHE A 214 -8.88 -9.98 -1.20
CA PHE A 214 -9.52 -9.97 -2.50
C PHE A 214 -8.55 -9.41 -3.54
N ILE A 215 -8.23 -10.21 -4.55
CA ILE A 215 -7.30 -9.83 -5.61
C ILE A 215 -8.12 -9.53 -6.87
N PRO A 216 -8.29 -8.25 -7.22
CA PRO A 216 -8.98 -7.90 -8.44
C PRO A 216 -8.13 -8.27 -9.66
N PRO A 217 -8.74 -8.54 -10.83
CA PRO A 217 -8.00 -8.92 -12.04
C PRO A 217 -6.88 -7.95 -12.42
N TRP A 218 -7.08 -6.63 -12.21
CA TRP A 218 -6.06 -5.62 -12.50
C TRP A 218 -4.87 -5.62 -11.54
N ALA A 219 -5.02 -6.16 -10.33
CA ALA A 219 -3.92 -6.32 -9.39
C ALA A 219 -3.02 -7.51 -9.75
N ARG A 220 -3.52 -8.47 -10.54
CA ARG A 220 -2.74 -9.60 -11.06
C ARG A 220 -1.86 -9.22 -12.25
N SER A 221 -2.29 -8.24 -13.04
CA SER A 221 -1.55 -7.81 -14.22
C SER A 221 -0.35 -6.95 -13.85
N GLY A 222 0.84 -7.34 -14.29
CA GLY A 222 2.06 -6.51 -14.17
C GLY A 222 2.87 -6.73 -12.90
N THR A 223 2.59 -7.76 -12.13
CA THR A 223 3.49 -8.23 -11.07
C THR A 223 4.38 -9.35 -11.61
N GLU A 224 5.68 -9.31 -11.32
CA GLU A 224 6.60 -10.44 -11.59
C GLU A 224 6.35 -11.60 -10.60
N VAL A 225 5.49 -11.36 -9.62
CA VAL A 225 5.18 -12.24 -8.51
C VAL A 225 3.74 -12.74 -8.66
N ASP A 226 3.56 -14.06 -8.58
CA ASP A 226 2.25 -14.70 -8.48
C ASP A 226 1.69 -14.52 -7.06
N ILE A 227 0.84 -13.51 -6.89
CA ILE A 227 0.25 -13.17 -5.59
C ILE A 227 -0.67 -14.29 -5.09
N ASP A 228 -1.43 -14.94 -5.98
CA ASP A 228 -2.33 -16.04 -5.60
C ASP A 228 -1.51 -17.21 -5.03
N ALA A 229 -0.39 -17.57 -5.68
CA ALA A 229 0.51 -18.62 -5.19
C ALA A 229 1.16 -18.24 -3.86
N LEU A 230 1.59 -16.99 -3.67
CA LEU A 230 2.18 -16.54 -2.41
C LEU A 230 1.18 -16.58 -1.25
N LEU A 231 -0.06 -16.13 -1.46
CA LEU A 231 -1.09 -16.19 -0.43
C LEU A 231 -1.47 -17.64 -0.10
N ALA A 232 -1.45 -18.54 -1.09
CA ALA A 232 -1.72 -19.96 -0.89
C ALA A 232 -0.58 -20.67 -0.12
N ALA A 233 0.67 -20.26 -0.33
CA ALA A 233 1.85 -20.81 0.34
C ALA A 233 2.06 -20.24 1.75
N ARG A 234 1.25 -19.26 2.17
CA ARG A 234 1.39 -18.61 3.45
C ARG A 234 1.21 -19.62 4.60
N PRO A 235 2.11 -19.66 5.59
CA PRO A 235 1.91 -20.43 6.80
C PRO A 235 0.57 -20.05 7.43
N ARG A 236 -0.30 -21.04 7.68
CA ARG A 236 -1.48 -20.84 8.53
C ARG A 236 -0.97 -20.73 9.96
N LEU A 237 -0.69 -19.50 10.40
CA LEU A 237 -0.36 -19.19 11.78
C LEU A 237 -1.57 -19.40 12.70
#